data_AF-A0A2J6QM47-F1
#
_entry.id   AF-A0A2J6QM47-F1
#
_cell.length_a   1.000
_cell.length_b   1.000
_cell.length_c   1.000
_cell.angle_alpha   90.00
_cell.angle_beta   90.00
_cell.angle_gamma   90.00
#
_symmetry.space_group_name_H-M   'P 1'
#
loop_
_entity.id
_entity.type
_entity.pdbx_description
1 polymer ?
#
loop_
_entity_poly.entity_id
_entity_poly.type
_entity_poly.pdbx_seq_one_letter_code
_entity_poly.pdbx_strand_id
1 'polypeptide(L)'
;MSSRRSARLSASSPNLQQTSSPKNDMLPPKVANISKKRKTPLKENVPDDAPSTPKRKKATKPVPPLTPTPSAIGLMTAPYSSGDIDDSGLPPLNRLAVPNGTNAPLVTPETHRLIVNKAVDQVSPSKKGNIKSTTGALLEEALDHLIKVEPKLKPVIEKHHCHVFSPEGLAEEIDPFRSLVSGIISQQVSGAAAKSIKAKFVALFNKDEPDAAQHSFPTPSQVCASSIDVLRTAGLSQRKAEYVHGLAEKFHSKEITTEMLFNASYEEVLEELIKVRGLGKWSVEMFACFGLKRMDVFSTGDLGVQRGMAALMGRDVGKLKASKGGKWKYMSEKEMEEIAEKFKPYRSVFMWYCWRVEDVDISTFES
;
A
#
# COMPACT_ATOMS: atom_id res chain seq x y z
N MET A 1 -0.48 30.66 -62.30
CA MET A 1 0.73 30.16 -61.62
C MET A 1 0.42 28.79 -61.03
N SER A 2 1.31 27.83 -61.30
CA SER A 2 1.39 26.38 -60.96
C SER A 2 0.33 25.79 -60.00
N SER A 3 -0.51 24.80 -60.38
CA SER A 3 -0.28 23.33 -60.60
C SER A 3 0.11 22.56 -59.33
N ARG A 4 -0.29 21.32 -59.02
CA ARG A 4 -1.22 20.26 -59.52
C ARG A 4 -0.88 19.00 -58.69
N ARG A 5 -1.82 18.06 -58.53
CA ARG A 5 -1.71 16.56 -58.52
C ARG A 5 -2.95 16.01 -57.79
N SER A 6 -3.92 15.25 -58.33
CA SER A 6 -3.98 14.15 -59.34
C SER A 6 -2.98 13.03 -59.11
N ALA A 7 -3.28 11.72 -59.21
CA ALA A 7 -4.48 10.87 -59.20
C ALA A 7 -3.98 9.41 -59.39
N ARG A 8 -4.71 8.43 -58.84
CA ARG A 8 -5.00 7.06 -59.37
C ARG A 8 -3.89 5.98 -59.51
N LEU A 9 -4.12 4.81 -58.88
CA LEU A 9 -4.52 3.46 -59.42
C LEU A 9 -3.36 2.60 -59.93
N SER A 10 -3.21 1.32 -59.55
CA SER A 10 -3.99 0.14 -60.02
C SER A 10 -3.39 -1.11 -59.33
N ALA A 11 -4.16 -2.03 -58.70
CA ALA A 11 -5.02 -3.11 -59.21
C ALA A 11 -4.27 -4.38 -59.70
N SER A 12 -4.53 -5.55 -59.09
CA SER A 12 -5.18 -6.73 -59.74
C SER A 12 -5.06 -8.04 -58.91
N SER A 13 -6.21 -8.69 -58.74
CA SER A 13 -6.54 -10.04 -58.18
C SER A 13 -6.11 -11.19 -59.15
N PRO A 14 -6.61 -12.46 -59.17
CA PRO A 14 -7.63 -13.21 -58.36
C PRO A 14 -7.14 -14.63 -57.90
N ASN A 15 -7.68 -15.29 -56.86
CA ASN A 15 -8.90 -16.12 -56.65
C ASN A 15 -8.77 -17.65 -56.94
N LEU A 16 -9.44 -18.44 -56.08
CA LEU A 16 -10.06 -19.78 -56.25
C LEU A 16 -9.43 -21.09 -55.70
N GLN A 17 -10.24 -21.70 -54.80
CA GLN A 17 -10.73 -23.11 -54.74
C GLN A 17 -9.87 -24.24 -54.15
N GLN A 18 -10.33 -24.87 -53.04
CA GLN A 18 -10.93 -26.24 -52.90
C GLN A 18 -9.87 -27.37 -52.94
N THR A 19 -9.85 -28.48 -52.19
CA THR A 19 -10.75 -29.27 -51.32
C THR A 19 -9.95 -30.44 -50.69
N SER A 20 -10.50 -31.06 -49.63
CA SER A 20 -10.44 -32.51 -49.24
C SER A 20 -9.17 -33.19 -48.68
N SER A 21 -9.35 -33.76 -47.47
CA SER A 21 -8.64 -34.83 -46.71
C SER A 21 -8.59 -36.20 -47.47
N PRO A 22 -8.00 -37.37 -47.02
CA PRO A 22 -7.83 -37.87 -45.62
C PRO A 22 -6.68 -38.90 -45.26
N LYS A 23 -6.62 -39.27 -43.95
CA LYS A 23 -6.37 -40.60 -43.28
C LYS A 23 -4.98 -41.28 -43.09
N ASN A 24 -4.73 -41.67 -41.81
CA ASN A 24 -4.23 -42.94 -41.21
C ASN A 24 -2.89 -43.58 -41.70
N ASP A 25 -2.08 -44.36 -40.96
CA ASP A 25 -2.11 -45.00 -39.64
C ASP A 25 -0.69 -45.58 -39.31
N MET A 26 -0.42 -45.78 -38.01
CA MET A 26 0.40 -46.83 -37.35
C MET A 26 1.94 -47.03 -37.51
N LEU A 27 2.56 -47.14 -36.33
CA LEU A 27 3.89 -47.64 -35.83
C LEU A 27 4.25 -49.10 -36.23
N PRO A 28 5.33 -49.80 -35.73
CA PRO A 28 6.55 -49.52 -34.89
C PRO A 28 7.86 -50.15 -35.57
N PRO A 29 9.01 -50.56 -34.93
CA PRO A 29 9.36 -50.78 -33.52
C PRO A 29 10.78 -50.43 -32.98
N LYS A 30 10.91 -50.68 -31.67
CA LYS A 30 12.05 -50.54 -30.74
C LYS A 30 12.99 -51.76 -30.78
N VAL A 31 14.26 -51.56 -30.39
CA VAL A 31 15.14 -52.63 -29.86
C VAL A 31 15.85 -52.13 -28.59
N ALA A 32 15.92 -52.99 -27.58
CA ALA A 32 16.53 -52.81 -26.26
C ALA A 32 17.81 -53.66 -26.11
N ASN A 33 18.68 -53.33 -25.14
CA ASN A 33 19.58 -54.24 -24.36
C ASN A 33 20.42 -53.38 -23.38
N ILE A 34 20.31 -53.49 -22.05
CA ILE A 34 20.81 -54.48 -21.07
C ILE A 34 22.35 -54.46 -20.82
N SER A 35 22.70 -53.78 -19.70
CA SER A 35 23.74 -54.00 -18.66
C SER A 35 25.19 -54.47 -18.96
N LYS A 36 26.17 -53.83 -18.28
CA LYS A 36 27.26 -54.51 -17.51
C LYS A 36 28.08 -53.56 -16.61
N LYS A 37 28.25 -53.95 -15.34
CA LYS A 37 29.24 -53.43 -14.36
C LYS A 37 30.64 -53.96 -14.69
N ARG A 38 31.70 -53.15 -14.51
CA ARG A 38 33.07 -53.67 -14.28
C ARG A 38 33.89 -52.74 -13.36
N LYS A 39 34.74 -53.40 -12.56
CA LYS A 39 35.52 -52.95 -11.39
C LYS A 39 36.66 -51.97 -11.71
N THR A 40 37.00 -51.17 -10.70
CA THR A 40 38.19 -50.33 -10.48
C THR A 40 39.52 -51.11 -10.56
N PRO A 41 40.64 -50.40 -10.78
CA PRO A 41 41.62 -50.31 -9.70
C PRO A 41 42.17 -48.89 -9.45
N LEU A 42 42.69 -48.72 -8.24
CA LEU A 42 43.27 -47.52 -7.63
C LEU A 42 44.57 -47.07 -8.32
N LYS A 43 44.79 -45.76 -8.43
CA LYS A 43 46.09 -45.11 -8.17
C LYS A 43 46.00 -43.58 -8.03
N GLU A 44 46.67 -43.13 -6.97
CA GLU A 44 47.36 -41.84 -6.73
C GLU A 44 46.57 -40.52 -6.63
N ASN A 45 46.67 -39.94 -5.43
CA ASN A 45 46.24 -38.59 -5.04
C ASN A 45 47.13 -37.52 -5.68
N VAL A 46 46.53 -36.61 -6.44
CA VAL A 46 46.99 -35.23 -6.64
C VAL A 46 45.73 -34.36 -6.61
N PRO A 47 45.71 -33.22 -5.89
CA PRO A 47 44.51 -32.40 -5.78
C PRO A 47 44.39 -31.51 -7.02
N ASP A 48 43.36 -31.72 -7.83
CA ASP A 48 42.99 -30.80 -8.91
C ASP A 48 41.61 -30.21 -8.61
N ASP A 49 41.62 -28.88 -8.47
CA ASP A 49 40.47 -28.02 -8.26
C ASP A 49 39.50 -28.10 -9.46
N ALA A 50 38.28 -28.58 -9.24
CA ALA A 50 37.20 -28.48 -10.21
C ALA A 50 35.88 -28.11 -9.50
N PRO A 51 35.18 -27.05 -9.95
CA PRO A 51 34.02 -26.51 -9.25
C PRO A 51 32.79 -27.42 -9.39
N SER A 52 32.20 -27.79 -8.24
CA SER A 52 30.93 -28.51 -8.14
C SER A 52 29.77 -27.62 -8.65
N THR A 53 29.11 -28.03 -9.72
CA THR A 53 27.90 -27.37 -10.24
C THR A 53 26.72 -27.58 -9.28
N PRO A 54 25.99 -26.54 -8.83
CA PRO A 54 24.87 -26.71 -7.92
C PRO A 54 23.66 -27.36 -8.62
N LYS A 55 23.02 -28.33 -7.98
CA LYS A 55 21.75 -28.91 -8.42
C LYS A 55 20.67 -27.83 -8.52
N ARG A 56 20.11 -27.66 -9.72
CA ARG A 56 19.02 -26.73 -10.05
C ARG A 56 17.80 -26.99 -9.15
N LYS A 57 17.51 -26.07 -8.22
CA LYS A 57 16.27 -26.06 -7.43
C LYS A 57 15.08 -25.98 -8.39
N LYS A 58 14.06 -26.82 -8.19
CA LYS A 58 12.77 -26.73 -8.87
C LYS A 58 12.24 -25.30 -8.75
N ALA A 59 11.80 -24.71 -9.86
CA ALA A 59 11.18 -23.40 -9.87
C ALA A 59 10.00 -23.38 -8.90
N THR A 60 10.10 -22.56 -7.86
CA THR A 60 8.99 -22.18 -7.01
C THR A 60 7.91 -21.53 -7.88
N LYS A 61 6.65 -21.87 -7.64
CA LYS A 61 5.52 -21.19 -8.30
C LYS A 61 5.69 -19.68 -8.09
N PRO A 62 5.42 -18.83 -9.11
CA PRO A 62 5.52 -17.39 -8.94
C PRO A 62 4.56 -16.97 -7.83
N VAL A 63 5.12 -16.40 -6.76
CA VAL A 63 4.39 -15.76 -5.67
C VAL A 63 3.93 -14.39 -6.21
N PRO A 64 2.73 -13.91 -5.87
CA PRO A 64 2.35 -12.53 -6.19
C PRO A 64 3.43 -11.55 -5.71
N PRO A 65 3.65 -10.44 -6.45
CA PRO A 65 4.59 -9.43 -6.01
C PRO A 65 4.17 -8.94 -4.61
N LEU A 66 5.16 -8.73 -3.74
CA LEU A 66 4.93 -8.10 -2.44
C LEU A 66 4.33 -6.72 -2.71
N THR A 67 3.01 -6.57 -2.52
CA THR A 67 2.47 -5.26 -2.19
C THR A 67 3.15 -4.81 -0.90
N PRO A 68 3.39 -3.51 -0.69
CA PRO A 68 3.90 -3.07 0.59
C PRO A 68 2.87 -3.50 1.65
N THR A 69 3.25 -4.55 2.38
CA THR A 69 2.43 -5.29 3.34
C THR A 69 1.84 -4.37 4.41
N PRO A 70 0.85 -4.83 5.22
CA PRO A 70 0.37 -4.11 6.40
C PRO A 70 1.48 -3.57 7.31
N SER A 71 2.66 -4.20 7.32
CA SER A 71 3.84 -3.72 8.05
C SER A 71 4.38 -2.36 7.58
N ALA A 72 4.28 -2.02 6.28
CA ALA A 72 4.68 -0.71 5.77
C ALA A 72 3.66 0.37 6.18
N ILE A 73 2.37 0.02 6.20
CA ILE A 73 1.31 0.88 6.74
C ILE A 73 1.58 1.18 8.21
N GLY A 74 1.90 0.16 9.03
CA GLY A 74 2.23 0.36 10.45
C GLY A 74 3.39 1.33 10.72
N LEU A 75 4.36 1.44 9.80
CA LEU A 75 5.45 2.42 9.92
C LEU A 75 5.03 3.83 9.51
N MET A 76 4.10 3.96 8.55
CA MET A 76 3.49 5.24 8.17
C MET A 76 2.57 5.76 9.27
N THR A 77 1.86 4.89 9.97
CA THR A 77 0.80 5.23 10.94
C THR A 77 1.26 5.17 12.38
N ALA A 78 2.56 4.97 12.62
CA ALA A 78 3.10 4.87 13.97
C ALA A 78 2.82 6.19 14.71
N PRO A 79 2.24 6.15 15.93
CA PRO A 79 1.83 7.33 16.66
C PRO A 79 2.99 8.30 16.82
N TYR A 80 2.68 9.59 16.79
CA TYR A 80 3.61 10.63 17.20
C TYR A 80 3.93 10.48 18.70
N SER A 81 5.15 10.82 19.07
CA SER A 81 5.60 10.89 20.47
C SER A 81 6.66 11.97 20.48
N SER A 82 6.38 13.05 21.22
CA SER A 82 7.26 14.21 21.36
C SER A 82 8.51 13.89 22.20
N GLY A 83 8.43 12.88 23.07
CA GLY A 83 9.47 12.61 24.08
C GLY A 83 9.45 13.60 25.24
N ASP A 84 8.63 14.65 25.16
CA ASP A 84 8.45 15.66 26.18
C ASP A 84 7.35 15.22 27.16
N ILE A 85 7.59 15.45 28.46
CA ILE A 85 6.65 15.13 29.56
C ILE A 85 5.38 16.01 29.50
N ASP A 86 5.41 17.08 28.71
CA ASP A 86 4.36 18.11 28.60
C ASP A 86 3.49 17.96 27.33
N ASP A 87 3.23 16.72 26.89
CA ASP A 87 2.18 16.45 25.89
C ASP A 87 0.85 16.98 26.45
N SER A 88 0.48 18.17 25.99
CA SER A 88 -0.82 18.80 26.20
C SER A 88 -1.89 17.74 25.95
N GLY A 89 -2.68 17.45 26.98
CA GLY A 89 -3.43 16.19 27.12
C GLY A 89 -4.04 15.65 25.84
N LEU A 90 -3.91 14.32 25.67
CA LEU A 90 -4.43 13.55 24.54
C LEU A 90 -5.75 14.13 24.01
N PRO A 91 -5.88 14.28 22.69
CA PRO A 91 -7.05 14.93 22.13
C PRO A 91 -8.30 14.13 22.51
N PRO A 92 -9.43 14.79 22.86
CA PRO A 92 -10.60 14.11 23.41
C PRO A 92 -11.05 12.95 22.52
N LEU A 93 -11.38 11.80 23.08
CA LEU A 93 -11.78 10.63 22.28
C LEU A 93 -13.03 10.90 21.44
N ASN A 94 -13.91 11.79 21.91
CA ASN A 94 -15.17 12.12 21.26
C ASN A 94 -15.15 13.56 20.69
N ARG A 95 -14.92 13.67 19.38
CA ARG A 95 -14.85 14.92 18.61
C ARG A 95 -15.79 14.82 17.42
N LEU A 96 -16.05 15.96 16.78
CA LEU A 96 -16.76 15.94 15.51
C LEU A 96 -15.99 15.11 14.48
N ALA A 97 -16.68 14.14 13.88
CA ALA A 97 -16.18 13.40 12.73
C ALA A 97 -16.51 14.17 11.45
N VAL A 98 -15.59 14.13 10.50
CA VAL A 98 -15.77 14.68 9.15
C VAL A 98 -15.76 13.50 8.17
N PRO A 99 -16.92 13.07 7.65
CA PRO A 99 -17.01 11.87 6.81
C PRO A 99 -16.07 11.88 5.60
N ASN A 100 -15.94 13.03 4.95
CA ASN A 100 -15.10 13.21 3.75
C ASN A 100 -13.79 13.96 4.03
N GLY A 101 -13.40 14.06 5.30
CA GLY A 101 -12.24 14.85 5.75
C GLY A 101 -11.32 14.07 6.67
N THR A 102 -10.28 14.76 7.13
CA THR A 102 -9.29 14.21 8.05
C THR A 102 -9.91 14.07 9.46
N ASN A 103 -9.83 12.87 10.03
CA ASN A 103 -10.31 12.59 11.40
C ASN A 103 -9.16 12.42 12.40
N ALA A 104 -7.92 12.28 11.91
CA ALA A 104 -6.72 12.24 12.72
C ALA A 104 -6.36 13.64 13.26
N PRO A 105 -5.98 13.76 14.55
CA PRO A 105 -5.19 14.86 15.06
C PRO A 105 -3.87 14.96 14.29
N LEU A 106 -3.57 16.12 13.72
CA LEU A 106 -2.32 16.32 12.99
C LEU A 106 -1.39 17.26 13.75
N VAL A 107 -0.11 16.89 13.84
CA VAL A 107 0.95 17.71 14.44
C VAL A 107 1.72 18.40 13.32
N THR A 108 2.00 19.70 13.46
CA THR A 108 2.83 20.43 12.49
C THR A 108 4.30 20.02 12.62
N PRO A 109 4.96 19.58 11.53
CA PRO A 109 6.33 19.03 11.62
C PRO A 109 7.43 20.03 12.04
N GLU A 110 7.17 21.34 11.92
CA GLU A 110 8.15 22.38 12.27
C GLU A 110 7.91 22.95 13.68
N THR A 111 6.65 23.08 14.09
CA THR A 111 6.26 23.81 15.31
C THR A 111 5.59 22.93 16.36
N HIS A 112 5.38 21.65 16.07
CA HIS A 112 4.72 20.67 16.94
C HIS A 112 3.35 21.13 17.45
N ARG A 113 2.66 21.95 16.66
CA ARG A 113 1.31 22.45 16.96
C ARG A 113 0.29 21.41 16.54
N LEU A 114 -0.63 21.11 17.46
CA LEU A 114 -1.74 20.20 17.21
C LEU A 114 -2.89 20.88 16.46
N ILE A 115 -3.38 20.23 15.40
CA ILE A 115 -4.57 20.57 14.62
C ILE A 115 -5.59 19.45 14.78
N VAL A 116 -6.75 19.76 15.37
CA VAL A 116 -7.82 18.79 15.64
C VAL A 116 -9.20 19.31 15.28
N ASN A 117 -10.13 18.39 15.02
CA ASN A 117 -11.54 18.71 14.94
C ASN A 117 -12.06 19.16 16.32
N LYS A 118 -13.08 20.03 16.31
CA LYS A 118 -13.67 20.55 17.53
C LYS A 118 -14.28 19.44 18.39
N ALA A 119 -14.07 19.54 19.70
CA ALA A 119 -14.74 18.68 20.66
C ALA A 119 -16.25 18.97 20.67
N VAL A 120 -17.07 17.95 20.93
CA VAL A 120 -18.54 18.01 20.81
C VAL A 120 -19.16 18.99 21.81
N ASP A 121 -18.58 19.07 23.01
CA ASP A 121 -18.93 19.99 24.10
C ASP A 121 -18.65 21.47 23.74
N GLN A 122 -17.68 21.72 22.86
CA GLN A 122 -17.34 23.05 22.34
C GLN A 122 -18.21 23.47 21.15
N VAL A 123 -19.14 22.63 20.70
CA VAL A 123 -20.07 22.98 19.62
C VAL A 123 -21.22 23.81 20.18
N SER A 124 -21.38 25.01 19.62
CA SER A 124 -22.47 25.91 19.97
C SER A 124 -23.84 25.19 19.91
N PRO A 125 -24.74 25.36 20.89
CA PRO A 125 -26.01 24.63 20.97
C PRO A 125 -26.85 24.70 19.69
N SER A 126 -26.79 25.83 18.97
CA SER A 126 -27.48 26.07 17.70
C SER A 126 -26.99 25.20 16.53
N LYS A 127 -25.81 24.59 16.63
CA LYS A 127 -25.23 23.70 15.60
C LYS A 127 -25.31 22.22 15.95
N LYS A 128 -25.75 21.86 17.17
CA LYS A 128 -25.81 20.47 17.64
C LYS A 128 -26.72 19.58 16.79
N GLY A 129 -27.80 20.13 16.23
CA GLY A 129 -28.72 19.40 15.34
C GLY A 129 -28.13 19.00 13.97
N ASN A 130 -26.98 19.55 13.58
CA ASN A 130 -26.31 19.24 12.31
C ASN A 130 -25.09 18.30 12.48
N ILE A 131 -24.83 17.81 13.70
CA ILE A 131 -23.75 16.83 13.94
C ILE A 131 -24.21 15.49 13.37
N LYS A 132 -23.56 15.06 12.28
CA LYS A 132 -23.90 13.80 11.61
C LYS A 132 -23.32 12.56 12.31
N SER A 133 -22.12 12.69 12.90
CA SER A 133 -21.38 11.60 13.54
C SER A 133 -20.26 12.17 14.42
N THR A 134 -19.69 11.33 15.27
CA THR A 134 -18.54 11.67 16.12
C THR A 134 -17.48 10.59 16.06
N THR A 135 -16.22 10.92 16.39
CA THR A 135 -15.12 9.94 16.41
C THR A 135 -15.36 8.78 17.37
N GLY A 136 -16.23 8.95 18.37
CA GLY A 136 -16.65 7.88 19.29
C GLY A 136 -17.58 6.85 18.67
N ALA A 137 -18.45 7.25 17.74
CA ALA A 137 -19.45 6.38 17.11
C ALA A 137 -19.07 5.93 15.68
N LEU A 138 -18.10 6.62 15.05
CA LEU A 138 -17.81 6.50 13.63
C LEU A 138 -17.48 5.08 13.16
N LEU A 139 -16.75 4.30 13.97
CA LEU A 139 -16.45 2.91 13.65
C LEU A 139 -17.70 2.05 13.71
N GLU A 140 -18.49 2.15 14.78
CA GLU A 140 -19.71 1.35 14.97
C GLU A 140 -20.69 1.59 13.81
N GLU A 141 -20.94 2.86 13.45
CA GLU A 141 -21.74 3.23 12.28
C GLU A 141 -21.22 2.60 10.97
N ALA A 142 -19.90 2.59 10.80
CA ALA A 142 -19.27 1.98 9.64
C ALA A 142 -19.45 0.45 9.62
N LEU A 143 -19.28 -0.22 10.76
CA LEU A 143 -19.45 -1.67 10.86
C LEU A 143 -20.89 -2.09 10.60
N ASP A 144 -21.86 -1.37 11.17
CA ASP A 144 -23.28 -1.60 10.93
C ASP A 144 -23.65 -1.44 9.46
N HIS A 145 -23.13 -0.38 8.81
CA HIS A 145 -23.31 -0.18 7.37
C HIS A 145 -22.70 -1.31 6.54
N LEU A 146 -21.46 -1.72 6.85
CA LEU A 146 -20.76 -2.80 6.16
C LEU A 146 -21.54 -4.13 6.27
N ILE A 147 -22.00 -4.50 7.47
CA ILE A 147 -22.78 -5.72 7.70
C ILE A 147 -24.12 -5.67 6.96
N LYS A 148 -24.78 -4.50 6.95
CA LYS A 148 -26.03 -4.30 6.22
C LYS A 148 -25.85 -4.47 4.71
N VAL A 149 -24.76 -3.97 4.15
CA VAL A 149 -24.46 -4.04 2.71
C VAL A 149 -23.99 -5.45 2.31
N GLU A 150 -23.14 -6.07 3.12
CA GLU A 150 -22.56 -7.39 2.85
C GLU A 150 -22.48 -8.22 4.15
N PRO A 151 -23.52 -9.01 4.47
CA PRO A 151 -23.58 -9.80 5.70
C PRO A 151 -22.41 -10.78 5.89
N LYS A 152 -21.76 -11.22 4.81
CA LYS A 152 -20.57 -12.09 4.87
C LYS A 152 -19.38 -11.46 5.59
N LEU A 153 -19.36 -10.13 5.76
CA LEU A 153 -18.33 -9.44 6.53
C LEU A 153 -18.46 -9.62 8.05
N LYS A 154 -19.65 -9.98 8.56
CA LYS A 154 -19.89 -10.13 10.01
C LYS A 154 -18.85 -11.02 10.74
N PRO A 155 -18.57 -12.27 10.32
CA PRO A 155 -17.56 -13.09 10.99
C PRO A 155 -16.14 -12.51 10.90
N VAL A 156 -15.82 -11.76 9.84
CA VAL A 156 -14.52 -11.08 9.70
C VAL A 156 -14.41 -9.93 10.68
N ILE A 157 -15.49 -9.17 10.85
CA ILE A 157 -15.59 -8.05 11.80
C ILE A 157 -15.47 -8.55 13.23
N GLU A 158 -16.19 -9.61 13.60
CA GLU A 158 -16.15 -10.20 14.94
C GLU A 158 -14.75 -10.74 15.30
N LYS A 159 -14.03 -11.28 14.31
CA LYS A 159 -12.67 -11.81 14.53
C LYS A 159 -11.60 -10.71 14.60
N HIS A 160 -11.78 -9.59 13.91
CA HIS A 160 -10.72 -8.60 13.71
C HIS A 160 -11.16 -7.18 14.08
N HIS A 161 -10.81 -6.75 15.30
CA HIS A 161 -11.06 -5.39 15.75
C HIS A 161 -10.25 -4.35 14.94
N CYS A 162 -10.95 -3.33 14.42
CA CYS A 162 -10.37 -2.27 13.60
C CYS A 162 -9.82 -1.09 14.45
N HIS A 163 -8.69 -1.32 15.12
CA HIS A 163 -8.07 -0.30 15.98
C HIS A 163 -7.86 1.05 15.27
N VAL A 164 -7.43 1.05 14.01
CA VAL A 164 -7.06 2.30 13.29
C VAL A 164 -8.20 3.32 13.23
N PHE A 165 -9.45 2.85 13.15
CA PHE A 165 -10.65 3.67 13.10
C PHE A 165 -11.46 3.63 14.40
N SER A 166 -10.98 2.92 15.44
CA SER A 166 -11.56 2.99 16.80
C SER A 166 -11.44 4.41 17.38
N PRO A 167 -12.18 4.77 18.43
CA PRO A 167 -12.01 6.07 19.09
C PRO A 167 -10.57 6.35 19.52
N GLU A 168 -9.88 5.33 20.05
CA GLU A 168 -8.48 5.41 20.47
C GLU A 168 -7.56 5.61 19.26
N GLY A 169 -7.78 4.82 18.21
CA GLY A 169 -7.10 5.01 16.94
C GLY A 169 -7.29 6.43 16.43
N LEU A 170 -8.53 6.88 16.27
CA LEU A 170 -8.83 8.23 15.80
C LEU A 170 -8.24 9.34 16.69
N ALA A 171 -7.88 9.07 17.95
CA ALA A 171 -7.18 10.00 18.83
C ALA A 171 -5.66 9.98 18.71
N GLU A 172 -5.06 9.02 18.00
CA GLU A 172 -3.61 8.99 17.74
C GLU A 172 -3.18 10.22 16.94
N GLU A 173 -2.19 10.93 17.47
CA GLU A 173 -1.57 12.06 16.80
C GLU A 173 -0.65 11.61 15.66
N ILE A 174 -0.77 12.32 14.54
CA ILE A 174 -0.04 12.01 13.32
C ILE A 174 0.77 13.24 12.90
N ASP A 175 2.08 13.08 12.80
CA ASP A 175 2.94 14.01 12.06
C ASP A 175 2.95 13.58 10.58
N PRO A 176 2.36 14.37 9.66
CA PRO A 176 2.30 14.01 8.25
C PRO A 176 3.65 13.81 7.58
N PHE A 177 4.65 14.62 7.92
CA PHE A 177 5.98 14.54 7.33
C PHE A 177 6.67 13.26 7.77
N ARG A 178 6.67 12.97 9.08
CA ARG A 178 7.18 11.71 9.65
C ARG A 178 6.50 10.51 9.02
N SER A 179 5.18 10.53 8.87
CA SER A 179 4.41 9.44 8.27
C SER A 179 4.80 9.18 6.82
N LEU A 180 4.86 10.23 5.99
CA LEU A 180 5.21 10.13 4.58
C LEU A 180 6.67 9.70 4.38
N VAL A 181 7.62 10.26 5.14
CA VAL A 181 9.03 9.85 5.11
C VAL A 181 9.17 8.37 5.53
N SER A 182 8.53 7.97 6.62
CA SER A 182 8.52 6.56 7.07
C SER A 182 7.97 5.64 5.99
N GLY A 183 6.96 6.11 5.26
CA GLY A 183 6.41 5.43 4.10
C GLY A 183 7.43 5.22 2.98
N ILE A 184 8.13 6.28 2.57
CA ILE A 184 9.19 6.23 1.57
C ILE A 184 10.31 5.25 1.99
N ILE A 185 10.73 5.32 3.26
CA ILE A 185 11.76 4.43 3.82
C ILE A 185 11.35 2.96 3.69
N SER A 186 10.08 2.66 3.94
CA SER A 186 9.54 1.29 3.99
C SER A 186 9.33 0.64 2.62
N GLN A 187 9.37 1.41 1.52
CA GLN A 187 9.12 0.87 0.18
C GLN A 187 10.15 -0.21 -0.20
N GLN A 188 9.69 -1.34 -0.75
CA GLN A 188 10.53 -2.41 -1.31
C GLN A 188 11.57 -3.02 -0.34
N VAL A 189 11.34 -2.93 0.97
CA VAL A 189 12.22 -3.53 2.00
C VAL A 189 11.38 -4.27 3.04
N SER A 190 12.00 -5.14 3.84
CA SER A 190 11.31 -5.78 4.96
C SER A 190 11.00 -4.77 6.07
N GLY A 191 10.01 -5.06 6.92
CA GLY A 191 9.69 -4.21 8.07
C GLY A 191 10.86 -4.03 9.04
N ALA A 192 11.66 -5.08 9.26
CA ALA A 192 12.87 -5.01 10.08
C ALA A 192 13.94 -4.09 9.46
N ALA A 193 14.15 -4.17 8.14
CA ALA A 193 15.06 -3.28 7.43
C ALA A 193 14.57 -1.82 7.48
N ALA A 194 13.28 -1.60 7.24
CA ALA A 194 12.68 -0.27 7.32
C ALA A 194 12.82 0.35 8.72
N LYS A 195 12.56 -0.43 9.78
CA LYS A 195 12.77 0.01 11.17
C LYS A 195 14.23 0.38 11.44
N SER A 196 15.18 -0.43 10.97
CA SER A 196 16.61 -0.15 11.12
C SER A 196 17.03 1.13 10.39
N ILE A 197 16.61 1.30 9.14
CA ILE A 197 16.91 2.50 8.34
C ILE A 197 16.29 3.75 8.99
N LYS A 198 15.03 3.67 9.44
CA LYS A 198 14.35 4.78 10.13
C LYS A 198 15.09 5.18 11.41
N ALA A 199 15.50 4.22 12.24
CA ALA A 199 16.25 4.52 13.46
C ALA A 199 17.58 5.23 13.15
N LYS A 200 18.34 4.74 12.16
CA LYS A 200 19.59 5.39 11.72
C LYS A 200 19.35 6.78 11.14
N PHE A 201 18.29 6.95 10.36
CA PHE A 201 17.91 8.24 9.77
C PHE A 201 17.63 9.27 10.86
N VAL A 202 16.83 8.91 11.87
CA VAL A 202 16.53 9.76 13.02
C VAL A 202 17.81 10.10 13.79
N ALA A 203 18.68 9.11 14.04
CA ALA A 203 19.94 9.32 14.77
C ALA A 203 20.90 10.33 14.08
N LEU A 204 20.81 10.54 12.75
CA LEU A 204 21.62 11.55 12.05
C LEU A 204 21.40 12.98 12.57
N PHE A 205 20.21 13.24 13.13
CA PHE A 205 19.76 14.56 13.58
C PHE A 205 19.73 14.70 15.11
N ASN A 206 20.06 13.64 15.85
CA ASN A 206 20.05 13.60 17.31
C ASN A 206 21.47 13.31 17.84
N LYS A 207 22.50 13.99 17.30
CA LYS A 207 23.91 13.69 17.61
C LYS A 207 24.30 13.95 19.06
N ASP A 208 23.62 14.89 19.69
CA ASP A 208 23.89 15.30 21.07
C ASP A 208 23.09 14.48 22.10
N GLU A 209 22.18 13.61 21.64
CA GLU A 209 21.35 12.75 22.50
C GLU A 209 21.78 11.28 22.39
N PRO A 210 22.50 10.73 23.38
CA PRO A 210 22.97 9.35 23.35
C PRO A 210 21.86 8.32 23.54
N ASP A 211 20.74 8.68 24.18
CA ASP A 211 19.62 7.77 24.40
C ASP A 211 18.69 7.75 23.18
N ALA A 212 18.72 6.64 22.43
CA ALA A 212 17.86 6.44 21.26
C ALA A 212 16.36 6.47 21.59
N ALA A 213 15.96 6.26 22.86
CA ALA A 213 14.57 6.41 23.28
C ALA A 213 14.10 7.87 23.30
N GLN A 214 15.03 8.82 23.40
CA GLN A 214 14.77 10.27 23.44
C GLN A 214 14.95 10.94 22.08
N HIS A 215 15.28 10.17 21.04
CA HIS A 215 15.45 10.73 19.71
C HIS A 215 14.13 11.26 19.13
N SER A 216 14.14 12.51 18.72
CA SER A 216 13.02 13.14 18.03
C SER A 216 13.15 12.99 16.51
N PHE A 217 12.02 12.87 15.81
CA PHE A 217 12.04 12.80 14.35
C PHE A 217 12.46 14.16 13.79
N PRO A 218 13.34 14.23 12.77
CA PRO A 218 13.81 15.52 12.28
C PRO A 218 12.72 16.33 11.61
N THR A 219 12.75 17.64 11.78
CA THR A 219 11.86 18.58 11.09
C THR A 219 12.17 18.65 9.60
N PRO A 220 11.24 19.13 8.75
CA PRO A 220 11.51 19.37 7.33
C PRO A 220 12.72 20.29 7.12
N SER A 221 12.82 21.40 7.87
CA SER A 221 13.96 22.32 7.82
C SER A 221 15.31 21.65 8.11
N GLN A 222 15.38 20.77 9.12
CA GLN A 222 16.59 20.00 9.42
C GLN A 222 16.99 19.07 8.27
N VAL A 223 16.02 18.37 7.67
CA VAL A 223 16.27 17.46 6.55
C VAL A 223 16.71 18.24 5.30
N CYS A 224 16.11 19.40 5.02
CA CYS A 224 16.50 20.29 3.91
C CYS A 224 17.94 20.77 4.01
N ALA A 225 18.40 21.08 5.23
CA ALA A 225 19.78 21.51 5.51
C ALA A 225 20.82 20.39 5.36
N SER A 226 20.39 19.13 5.23
CA SER A 226 21.27 17.97 5.07
C SER A 226 21.52 17.65 3.60
N SER A 227 22.71 17.16 3.28
CA SER A 227 23.02 16.70 1.92
C SER A 227 22.47 15.30 1.68
N ILE A 228 22.15 14.99 0.41
CA ILE A 228 21.72 13.64 0.01
C ILE A 228 22.73 12.56 0.44
N ASP A 229 24.02 12.86 0.36
CA ASP A 229 25.09 11.93 0.76
C ASP A 229 25.04 11.62 2.26
N VAL A 230 24.75 12.61 3.11
CA VAL A 230 24.56 12.40 4.55
C VAL A 230 23.34 11.52 4.80
N LEU A 231 22.20 11.81 4.16
CA LEU A 231 20.97 11.02 4.31
C LEU A 231 21.17 9.55 3.92
N ARG A 232 22.02 9.29 2.92
CA ARG A 232 22.34 7.92 2.48
C ARG A 232 23.12 7.13 3.52
N THR A 233 23.87 7.77 4.42
CA THR A 233 24.62 7.06 5.48
C THR A 233 23.68 6.31 6.45
N ALA A 234 22.41 6.70 6.52
CA ALA A 234 21.38 5.96 7.26
C ALA A 234 20.92 4.64 6.60
N GLY A 235 21.40 4.33 5.39
CA GLY A 235 21.00 3.15 4.62
C GLY A 235 19.90 3.40 3.59
N LEU A 236 19.61 4.68 3.28
CA LEU A 236 18.73 5.05 2.16
C LEU A 236 19.44 4.81 0.82
N SER A 237 18.71 4.30 -0.17
CA SER A 237 19.15 4.37 -1.57
C SER A 237 19.20 5.82 -2.05
N GLN A 238 19.95 6.12 -3.12
CA GLN A 238 19.96 7.44 -3.79
C GLN A 238 18.54 8.01 -3.96
N ARG A 239 17.67 7.23 -4.62
CA ARG A 239 16.31 7.64 -4.95
C ARG A 239 15.50 8.00 -3.70
N LYS A 240 15.53 7.13 -2.68
CA LYS A 240 14.83 7.38 -1.41
C LYS A 240 15.36 8.62 -0.69
N ALA A 241 16.67 8.85 -0.68
CA ALA A 241 17.24 10.06 -0.10
C ALA A 241 16.76 11.32 -0.85
N GLU A 242 16.77 11.29 -2.18
CA GLU A 242 16.22 12.38 -3.02
C GLU A 242 14.71 12.59 -2.81
N TYR A 243 13.93 11.52 -2.62
CA TYR A 243 12.49 11.60 -2.35
C TYR A 243 12.20 12.21 -0.98
N VAL A 244 12.92 11.78 0.05
CA VAL A 244 12.79 12.32 1.41
C VAL A 244 13.20 13.78 1.46
N HIS A 245 14.31 14.15 0.81
CA HIS A 245 14.77 15.52 0.72
C HIS A 245 13.78 16.41 -0.06
N GLY A 246 13.32 15.99 -1.24
CA GLY A 246 12.32 16.74 -2.00
C GLY A 246 10.95 16.85 -1.29
N LEU A 247 10.56 15.86 -0.48
CA LEU A 247 9.39 15.98 0.39
C LEU A 247 9.63 17.03 1.48
N ALA A 248 10.80 17.03 2.11
CA ALA A 248 11.17 18.03 3.11
C ALA A 248 11.15 19.44 2.52
N GLU A 249 11.67 19.62 1.31
CA GLU A 249 11.64 20.91 0.61
C GLU A 249 10.22 21.45 0.43
N LYS A 250 9.26 20.59 0.07
CA LYS A 250 7.85 20.98 -0.11
C LYS A 250 7.14 21.36 1.19
N PHE A 251 7.45 20.67 2.28
CA PHE A 251 6.97 21.07 3.61
C PHE A 251 7.62 22.38 4.07
N HIS A 252 8.93 22.50 3.88
CA HIS A 252 9.71 23.67 4.28
C HIS A 252 9.32 24.93 3.50
N SER A 253 9.07 24.82 2.20
CA SER A 253 8.59 25.91 1.34
C SER A 253 7.11 26.23 1.53
N LYS A 254 6.39 25.44 2.36
CA LYS A 254 4.95 25.53 2.60
C LYS A 254 4.09 25.26 1.37
N GLU A 255 4.62 24.57 0.36
CA GLU A 255 3.82 24.03 -0.74
C GLU A 255 2.87 22.94 -0.23
N ILE A 256 3.35 22.12 0.72
CA ILE A 256 2.53 21.16 1.48
C ILE A 256 2.50 21.62 2.93
N THR A 257 1.30 21.81 3.49
CA THR A 257 1.10 22.19 4.89
C THR A 257 0.19 21.21 5.61
N THR A 258 0.34 21.10 6.93
CA THR A 258 -0.54 20.29 7.77
C THR A 258 -1.98 20.80 7.69
N GLU A 259 -2.18 22.12 7.63
CA GLU A 259 -3.50 22.76 7.43
C GLU A 259 -4.15 22.34 6.12
N MET A 260 -3.40 22.27 5.02
CA MET A 260 -3.92 21.79 3.73
C MET A 260 -4.35 20.33 3.85
N LEU A 261 -3.48 19.45 4.38
CA LEU A 261 -3.79 18.03 4.55
C LEU A 261 -5.00 17.77 5.46
N PHE A 262 -5.22 18.66 6.43
CA PHE A 262 -6.35 18.60 7.34
C PHE A 262 -7.68 19.00 6.66
N ASN A 263 -7.69 20.11 5.91
CA ASN A 263 -8.92 20.74 5.44
C ASN A 263 -9.31 20.41 3.99
N ALA A 264 -8.34 20.06 3.13
CA ALA A 264 -8.58 19.88 1.71
C ALA A 264 -9.40 18.61 1.40
N SER A 265 -10.04 18.58 0.23
CA SER A 265 -10.72 17.40 -0.31
C SER A 265 -9.75 16.24 -0.56
N TYR A 266 -10.27 15.04 -0.81
CA TYR A 266 -9.43 13.89 -1.08
C TYR A 266 -8.65 14.07 -2.39
N GLU A 267 -9.31 14.64 -3.39
CA GLU A 267 -8.78 14.91 -4.71
C GLU A 267 -7.61 15.91 -4.65
N GLU A 268 -7.76 16.98 -3.88
CA GLU A 268 -6.68 17.98 -3.67
C GLU A 268 -5.48 17.37 -2.94
N VAL A 269 -5.71 16.60 -1.86
CA VAL A 269 -4.62 15.91 -1.15
C VAL A 269 -3.91 14.93 -2.09
N LEU A 270 -4.66 14.20 -2.91
CA LEU A 270 -4.12 13.27 -3.89
C LEU A 270 -3.25 13.98 -4.93
N GLU A 271 -3.76 15.06 -5.49
CA GLU A 271 -3.08 15.86 -6.50
C GLU A 271 -1.76 16.44 -5.97
N GLU A 272 -1.78 17.05 -4.79
CA GLU A 272 -0.58 17.65 -4.21
C GLU A 272 0.47 16.62 -3.82
N LEU A 273 0.08 15.51 -3.18
CA LEU A 273 1.04 14.51 -2.72
C LEU A 273 1.64 13.68 -3.87
N ILE A 274 0.93 13.45 -4.98
CA ILE A 274 1.50 12.75 -6.14
C ILE A 274 2.60 13.58 -6.85
N LYS A 275 2.61 14.91 -6.70
CA LYS A 275 3.70 15.76 -7.23
C LYS A 275 5.04 15.48 -6.53
N VAL A 276 5.02 14.87 -5.34
CA VAL A 276 6.23 14.45 -4.63
C VAL A 276 6.80 13.21 -5.30
N ARG A 277 8.01 13.34 -5.86
CA ARG A 277 8.72 12.20 -6.46
C ARG A 277 8.90 11.10 -5.41
N GLY A 278 8.44 9.88 -5.72
CA GLY A 278 8.47 8.74 -4.80
C GLY A 278 7.15 8.44 -4.09
N LEU A 279 6.16 9.33 -4.19
CA LEU A 279 4.79 9.08 -3.77
C LEU A 279 3.91 8.81 -5.01
N GLY A 280 3.50 7.55 -5.18
CA GLY A 280 2.49 7.18 -6.17
C GLY A 280 1.09 7.20 -5.58
N LYS A 281 0.06 7.13 -6.45
CA LYS A 281 -1.37 7.08 -6.06
C LYS A 281 -1.64 6.14 -4.89
N TRP A 282 -1.15 4.89 -4.96
CA TRP A 282 -1.31 3.91 -3.87
C TRP A 282 -0.74 4.41 -2.54
N SER A 283 0.46 4.99 -2.52
CA SER A 283 1.07 5.49 -1.28
C SER A 283 0.25 6.63 -0.67
N VAL A 284 -0.28 7.50 -1.52
CA VAL A 284 -1.13 8.62 -1.08
C VAL A 284 -2.48 8.12 -0.58
N GLU A 285 -3.08 7.12 -1.22
CA GLU A 285 -4.29 6.44 -0.74
C GLU A 285 -4.08 5.81 0.63
N MET A 286 -2.94 5.13 0.85
CA MET A 286 -2.62 4.56 2.17
C MET A 286 -2.44 5.65 3.22
N PHE A 287 -1.77 6.76 2.87
CA PHE A 287 -1.61 7.90 3.77
C PHE A 287 -2.95 8.58 4.08
N ALA A 288 -3.80 8.80 3.08
CA ALA A 288 -5.13 9.38 3.28
C ALA A 288 -6.03 8.47 4.14
N CYS A 289 -5.97 7.16 3.91
CA CYS A 289 -6.76 6.19 4.65
C CYS A 289 -6.31 6.06 6.11
N PHE A 290 -5.00 5.89 6.37
CA PHE A 290 -4.53 5.53 7.72
C PHE A 290 -3.75 6.62 8.44
N GLY A 291 -3.09 7.53 7.71
CA GLY A 291 -2.45 8.72 8.28
C GLY A 291 -3.47 9.81 8.56
N LEU A 292 -4.30 10.17 7.56
CA LEU A 292 -5.35 11.18 7.74
C LEU A 292 -6.65 10.61 8.33
N LYS A 293 -6.77 9.28 8.43
CA LYS A 293 -7.95 8.58 8.95
C LYS A 293 -9.24 9.02 8.23
N ARG A 294 -9.15 9.20 6.91
CA ARG A 294 -10.32 9.50 6.06
C ARG A 294 -11.15 8.23 5.89
N MET A 295 -12.46 8.34 6.06
CA MET A 295 -13.36 7.17 6.06
C MET A 295 -13.69 6.64 4.65
N ASP A 296 -13.54 7.48 3.63
CA ASP A 296 -14.00 7.17 2.27
C ASP A 296 -12.87 7.11 1.22
N VAL A 297 -11.82 6.34 1.49
CA VAL A 297 -10.71 6.09 0.57
C VAL A 297 -10.73 4.63 0.12
N PHE A 298 -10.46 4.38 -1.16
CA PHE A 298 -10.45 3.03 -1.70
C PHE A 298 -9.36 2.86 -2.77
N SER A 299 -8.43 1.93 -2.55
CA SER A 299 -7.31 1.67 -3.46
C SER A 299 -7.58 0.47 -4.36
N THR A 300 -7.99 0.73 -5.60
CA THR A 300 -8.16 -0.32 -6.62
C THR A 300 -6.81 -0.92 -7.05
N GLY A 301 -5.72 -0.19 -6.87
CA GLY A 301 -4.36 -0.64 -7.19
C GLY A 301 -3.74 -1.60 -6.18
N ASP A 302 -4.34 -1.76 -4.99
CA ASP A 302 -3.82 -2.65 -3.96
C ASP A 302 -4.18 -4.12 -4.24
N LEU A 303 -3.17 -4.97 -4.47
CA LEU A 303 -3.39 -6.38 -4.78
C LEU A 303 -3.97 -7.17 -3.60
N GLY A 304 -3.70 -6.76 -2.36
CA GLY A 304 -4.27 -7.39 -1.18
C GLY A 304 -5.77 -7.09 -1.06
N VAL A 305 -6.16 -5.85 -1.31
CA VAL A 305 -7.57 -5.43 -1.38
C VAL A 305 -8.28 -6.13 -2.54
N GLN A 306 -7.65 -6.16 -3.72
CA GLN A 306 -8.16 -6.91 -4.88
C GLN A 306 -8.41 -8.38 -4.56
N ARG A 307 -7.44 -9.03 -3.90
CA ARG A 307 -7.54 -10.45 -3.52
C ARG A 307 -8.65 -10.67 -2.49
N GLY A 308 -8.71 -9.84 -1.46
CA GLY A 308 -9.72 -9.90 -0.41
C GLY A 308 -11.14 -9.69 -0.94
N MET A 309 -11.33 -8.67 -1.78
CA MET A 309 -12.61 -8.41 -2.43
C MET A 309 -12.98 -9.55 -3.38
N ALA A 310 -12.05 -10.11 -4.16
CA ALA A 310 -12.32 -11.26 -5.00
C ALA A 310 -12.76 -12.48 -4.19
N ALA A 311 -12.10 -12.75 -3.06
CA ALA A 311 -12.50 -13.81 -2.13
C ALA A 311 -13.90 -13.58 -1.54
N LEU A 312 -14.20 -12.35 -1.11
CA LEU A 312 -15.53 -11.96 -0.60
C LEU A 312 -16.64 -12.21 -1.63
N MET A 313 -16.35 -11.95 -2.91
CA MET A 313 -17.25 -12.20 -4.03
C MET A 313 -17.30 -13.68 -4.47
N GLY A 314 -16.74 -14.61 -3.68
CA GLY A 314 -16.77 -16.06 -3.96
C GLY A 314 -15.84 -16.51 -5.08
N ARG A 315 -14.84 -15.70 -5.47
CA ARG A 315 -13.90 -16.08 -6.53
C ARG A 315 -12.80 -16.98 -5.97
N ASP A 316 -12.42 -17.99 -6.76
CA ASP A 316 -11.26 -18.83 -6.47
C ASP A 316 -9.95 -18.07 -6.74
N VAL A 317 -9.50 -17.33 -5.73
CA VAL A 317 -8.25 -16.56 -5.73
C VAL A 317 -7.02 -17.43 -6.01
N GLY A 318 -7.06 -18.73 -5.69
CA GLY A 318 -5.98 -19.68 -5.98
C GLY A 318 -5.85 -20.03 -7.46
N LYS A 319 -6.94 -19.92 -8.22
CA LYS A 319 -6.98 -20.08 -9.68
C LYS A 319 -6.76 -18.76 -10.43
N LEU A 320 -7.03 -17.62 -9.79
CA LEU A 320 -6.72 -16.27 -10.31
C LEU A 320 -5.22 -15.98 -10.23
N LYS A 321 -4.44 -16.70 -11.04
CA LYS A 321 -3.01 -16.43 -11.23
C LYS A 321 -2.83 -15.37 -12.31
N ALA A 322 -1.67 -14.70 -12.29
CA ALA A 322 -1.22 -13.86 -13.39
C ALA A 322 -1.55 -14.52 -14.74
N SER A 323 -2.18 -13.76 -15.66
CA SER A 323 -2.28 -14.23 -17.04
C SER A 323 -0.88 -14.61 -17.52
N LYS A 324 -0.73 -15.62 -18.38
CA LYS A 324 0.59 -16.14 -18.79
C LYS A 324 1.49 -14.98 -19.30
N GLY A 325 2.37 -14.46 -18.44
CA GLY A 325 3.23 -13.30 -18.72
C GLY A 325 2.66 -11.90 -18.38
N GLY A 326 1.49 -11.79 -17.74
CA GLY A 326 0.84 -10.51 -17.41
C GLY A 326 0.92 -10.12 -15.93
N LYS A 327 0.45 -8.90 -15.63
CA LYS A 327 0.34 -8.36 -14.26
C LYS A 327 -0.66 -9.19 -13.44
N TRP A 328 -0.35 -9.44 -12.16
CA TRP A 328 -1.30 -10.01 -11.22
C TRP A 328 -2.51 -9.08 -11.09
N LYS A 329 -3.71 -9.63 -11.27
CA LYS A 329 -4.97 -8.89 -11.22
C LYS A 329 -6.09 -9.85 -10.82
N TYR A 330 -6.67 -9.66 -9.64
CA TYR A 330 -7.76 -10.52 -9.13
C TYR A 330 -9.15 -9.99 -9.52
N MET A 331 -9.24 -8.68 -9.74
CA MET A 331 -10.47 -7.99 -10.09
C MET A 331 -10.16 -6.80 -11.00
N SER A 332 -11.11 -6.39 -11.86
CA SER A 332 -10.95 -5.18 -12.65
C SER A 332 -11.21 -3.93 -11.80
N GLU A 333 -10.50 -2.82 -12.06
CA GLU A 333 -10.67 -1.57 -11.31
C GLU A 333 -12.14 -1.10 -11.36
N LYS A 334 -12.75 -1.13 -12.54
CA LYS A 334 -14.18 -0.81 -12.74
C LYS A 334 -15.09 -1.67 -11.85
N GLU A 335 -14.88 -2.98 -11.85
CA GLU A 335 -15.69 -3.89 -11.03
C GLU A 335 -15.49 -3.63 -9.53
N MET A 336 -14.25 -3.36 -9.11
CA MET A 336 -13.98 -3.00 -7.71
C MET A 336 -14.67 -1.70 -7.32
N GLU A 337 -14.67 -0.69 -8.19
CA GLU A 337 -15.35 0.59 -7.96
C GLU A 337 -16.86 0.40 -7.83
N GLU A 338 -17.47 -0.38 -8.72
CA GLU A 338 -18.91 -0.70 -8.68
C GLU A 338 -19.32 -1.42 -7.39
N ILE A 339 -18.49 -2.33 -6.90
CA ILE A 339 -18.72 -3.02 -5.61
C ILE A 339 -18.50 -2.05 -4.44
N ALA A 340 -17.37 -1.34 -4.44
CA ALA A 340 -16.97 -0.44 -3.36
C ALA A 340 -17.94 0.74 -3.18
N GLU A 341 -18.67 1.15 -4.23
CA GLU A 341 -19.64 2.25 -4.17
C GLU A 341 -20.71 2.03 -3.09
N LYS A 342 -21.15 0.79 -2.89
CA LYS A 342 -22.15 0.42 -1.89
C LYS A 342 -21.67 0.65 -0.45
N PHE A 343 -20.35 0.68 -0.25
CA PHE A 343 -19.72 0.85 1.05
C PHE A 343 -19.43 2.31 1.38
N LYS A 344 -19.76 3.27 0.51
CA LYS A 344 -19.70 4.70 0.88
C LYS A 344 -20.62 5.00 2.07
N PRO A 345 -20.22 5.90 2.99
CA PRO A 345 -18.98 6.68 3.00
C PRO A 345 -17.82 6.01 3.79
N TYR A 346 -17.83 4.68 3.94
CA TYR A 346 -16.92 3.92 4.81
C TYR A 346 -15.99 2.97 4.04
N ARG A 347 -15.63 3.34 2.81
CA ARG A 347 -14.79 2.50 1.94
C ARG A 347 -13.41 2.19 2.54
N SER A 348 -12.87 3.06 3.40
CA SER A 348 -11.59 2.82 4.09
C SER A 348 -11.68 1.67 5.09
N VAL A 349 -12.78 1.58 5.84
CA VAL A 349 -13.04 0.49 6.79
C VAL A 349 -13.24 -0.81 6.02
N PHE A 350 -14.01 -0.77 4.94
CA PHE A 350 -14.20 -1.91 4.05
C PHE A 350 -12.89 -2.40 3.43
N MET A 351 -12.05 -1.49 2.94
CA MET A 351 -10.72 -1.79 2.41
C MET A 351 -9.84 -2.46 3.46
N TRP A 352 -9.88 -2.01 4.71
CA TRP A 352 -9.14 -2.61 5.81
C TRP A 352 -9.58 -4.06 6.10
N TYR A 353 -10.89 -4.35 6.01
CA TYR A 353 -11.40 -5.71 6.15
C TYR A 353 -11.09 -6.61 4.96
N CYS A 354 -10.99 -6.07 3.74
CA CYS A 354 -10.60 -6.86 2.57
C CYS A 354 -9.28 -7.62 2.81
N TRP A 355 -8.28 -7.01 3.46
CA TRP A 355 -7.02 -7.70 3.80
C TRP A 355 -7.16 -8.87 4.79
N ARG A 356 -8.30 -8.99 5.48
CA ARG A 356 -8.57 -9.99 6.53
C ARG A 356 -9.59 -11.04 6.12
N VAL A 357 -10.26 -10.86 4.98
CA VAL A 357 -11.29 -11.79 4.49
C VAL A 357 -10.75 -13.22 4.44
N GLU A 358 -9.50 -13.41 4.00
CA GLU A 358 -8.91 -14.74 3.86
C GLU A 358 -8.42 -15.36 5.17
N ASP A 359 -8.39 -14.60 6.26
CA ASP A 359 -8.08 -15.13 7.58
C ASP A 359 -9.30 -15.84 8.20
N VAL A 360 -10.48 -15.76 7.56
CA VAL A 360 -11.76 -16.24 8.05
C VAL A 360 -12.41 -17.11 6.99
N ASP A 361 -12.96 -18.26 7.38
CA ASP A 361 -13.80 -19.04 6.46
C ASP A 361 -15.18 -18.38 6.35
N ILE A 362 -15.43 -17.73 5.22
CA ILE A 362 -16.70 -17.07 4.91
C ILE A 362 -17.60 -17.91 3.98
N SER A 363 -17.17 -19.12 3.60
CA SER A 363 -17.91 -20.00 2.66
C SER A 363 -19.21 -20.54 3.23
N THR A 364 -19.35 -20.58 4.56
CA THR A 364 -20.54 -21.09 5.26
C THR A 364 -21.79 -20.21 5.12
N PHE A 365 -21.67 -19.01 4.55
CA PHE A 365 -22.76 -18.07 4.33
C PHE A 365 -23.25 -18.04 2.87
N GLU A 366 -22.86 -19.03 2.05
CA GLU A 366 -23.55 -19.32 0.79
C GLU A 366 -24.87 -20.04 1.11
N SER A 367 -25.97 -19.28 1.20
CA SER A 367 -27.33 -19.81 1.37
C SER A 367 -28.31 -19.02 0.52
#